data_AF-A0A662UEA0-F1
#
_entry.id   AF-A0A662UEA0-F1
#
_cell.length_a   1.000
_cell.length_b   1.000
_cell.length_c   1.000
_cell.angle_alpha   90.00
_cell.angle_beta   90.00
_cell.angle_gamma   90.00
#
_symmetry.space_group_name_H-M   'P 1'
#
loop_
_entity.id
_entity.type
_entity.pdbx_description
1 polymer ?
#
loop_
_entity_poly.entity_id
_entity_poly.type
_entity_poly.pdbx_seq_one_letter_code
_entity_poly.pdbx_strand_id
1 'polypeptide(L)'
;LYKQRAKQLKQLAEVIIKKYSGKIPDKWEDLVALPGVGIYLAGAVLSLGYGKKAPVLDSNVIRLLSRLTGIKAKRHEDYLKLLWELIPDKEHDYFNYGLIDLGALVCHYKQSRCGSCPLKDFCVQYLKDIGKNSIAERLERIYKELTYRARKLF
;
A
#
# COMPACT_ATOMS: atom_id res chain seq x y z
N LEU A 1 -10.94 -18.05 -10.30
CA LEU A 1 -10.16 -16.82 -10.59
C LEU A 1 -9.44 -16.84 -11.95
N TYR A 2 -8.73 -17.91 -12.33
CA TYR A 2 -7.89 -17.89 -13.55
C TYR A 2 -8.64 -17.57 -14.86
N LYS A 3 -9.82 -18.18 -15.11
CA LYS A 3 -10.64 -17.89 -16.31
C LYS A 3 -11.06 -16.42 -16.40
N GLN A 4 -11.46 -15.84 -15.27
CA GLN A 4 -11.85 -14.43 -15.20
C GLN A 4 -10.66 -13.50 -15.44
N ARG A 5 -9.49 -13.82 -14.86
CA ARG A 5 -8.26 -13.06 -15.09
C ARG A 5 -7.81 -13.12 -16.55
N ALA A 6 -7.90 -14.27 -17.20
CA ALA A 6 -7.59 -14.38 -18.63
C ALA A 6 -8.51 -13.50 -19.49
N LYS A 7 -9.82 -13.50 -19.20
CA LYS A 7 -10.78 -12.61 -19.88
C LYS A 7 -10.47 -11.13 -19.64
N GLN A 8 -10.17 -10.75 -18.39
CA GLN A 8 -9.80 -9.38 -18.02
C GLN A 8 -8.51 -8.94 -18.69
N LEU A 9 -7.49 -9.79 -18.76
CA LEU A 9 -6.22 -9.49 -19.42
C LEU A 9 -6.42 -9.22 -20.92
N LYS A 10 -7.23 -10.03 -21.60
CA LYS A 10 -7.58 -9.79 -23.01
C LYS A 10 -8.31 -8.45 -23.18
N GLN A 11 -9.33 -8.19 -22.36
CA GLN A 11 -10.08 -6.93 -22.40
C GLN A 11 -9.20 -5.71 -22.11
N LEU A 12 -8.30 -5.82 -21.15
CA LEU A 12 -7.30 -4.81 -20.81
C LEU A 12 -6.42 -4.48 -22.02
N ALA A 13 -5.86 -5.50 -22.68
CA ALA A 13 -5.03 -5.32 -23.87
C ALA A 13 -5.79 -4.67 -25.03
N GLU A 14 -7.04 -5.09 -25.28
CA GLU A 14 -7.90 -4.49 -26.31
C GLU A 14 -8.16 -3.01 -26.05
N VAL A 15 -8.42 -2.62 -24.79
CA VAL A 15 -8.62 -1.21 -24.41
C VAL A 15 -7.33 -0.41 -24.57
N ILE A 16 -6.18 -0.95 -24.17
CA ILE A 16 -4.88 -0.28 -24.32
C ILE A 16 -4.57 -0.02 -25.81
N ILE A 17 -4.81 -1.00 -26.68
CA ILE A 17 -4.59 -0.83 -28.13
C ILE A 17 -5.53 0.24 -28.69
N LYS A 18 -6.83 0.17 -28.39
CA LYS A 18 -7.84 1.06 -28.98
C LYS A 18 -7.80 2.50 -28.46
N LYS A 19 -7.65 2.68 -27.14
CA LYS A 19 -7.78 4.00 -26.49
C LYS A 19 -6.43 4.67 -26.23
N TYR A 20 -5.37 3.89 -26.06
CA TYR A 20 -4.05 4.38 -25.67
C TYR A 20 -2.97 4.04 -26.70
N SER A 21 -3.36 3.72 -27.94
CA SER A 21 -2.46 3.43 -29.08
C SER A 21 -1.40 2.36 -28.75
N GLY A 22 -1.77 1.36 -27.96
CA GLY A 22 -0.87 0.27 -27.56
C GLY A 22 0.11 0.63 -26.42
N LYS A 23 0.08 1.86 -25.91
CA LYS A 23 0.92 2.30 -24.79
C LYS A 23 0.13 2.19 -23.49
N ILE A 24 0.73 1.58 -22.46
CA ILE A 24 0.16 1.61 -21.10
C ILE A 24 0.11 3.08 -20.64
N PRO A 25 -1.01 3.58 -20.11
CA PRO A 25 -1.07 4.95 -19.60
C PRO A 25 -0.23 5.10 -18.33
N ASP A 26 0.32 6.29 -18.12
CA ASP A 26 1.23 6.62 -17.03
C ASP A 26 0.63 7.63 -16.03
N LYS A 27 -0.71 7.67 -15.97
CA LYS A 27 -1.51 8.46 -15.03
C LYS A 27 -2.37 7.55 -14.18
N TRP A 28 -2.55 7.90 -12.90
CA TRP A 28 -3.30 7.08 -11.95
C TRP A 28 -4.73 6.85 -12.42
N GLU A 29 -5.44 7.92 -12.78
CA GLU A 29 -6.86 7.91 -13.16
C GLU A 29 -7.10 7.05 -14.40
N ASP A 30 -6.20 7.13 -15.37
CA ASP A 30 -6.24 6.30 -16.58
C ASP A 30 -6.03 4.82 -16.26
N LEU A 31 -5.09 4.50 -15.37
CA LEU A 31 -4.81 3.13 -14.97
C LEU A 31 -6.00 2.51 -14.22
N VAL A 32 -6.56 3.16 -13.20
CA VAL A 32 -7.72 2.60 -12.47
C VAL A 32 -8.99 2.54 -13.33
N ALA A 33 -9.06 3.28 -14.44
CA ALA A 33 -10.16 3.15 -15.40
C ALA A 33 -10.03 1.91 -16.30
N LEU A 34 -8.87 1.24 -16.34
CA LEU A 34 -8.67 0.06 -17.17
C LEU A 34 -9.38 -1.19 -16.60
N PRO A 35 -9.91 -2.08 -17.45
CA PRO A 35 -10.58 -3.30 -16.99
C PRO A 35 -9.67 -4.17 -16.11
N GLY A 36 -10.11 -4.44 -14.88
CA GLY A 36 -9.38 -5.31 -13.95
C GLY A 36 -8.17 -4.67 -13.27
N VAL A 37 -7.90 -3.39 -13.51
CA VAL A 37 -6.82 -2.65 -12.85
C VAL A 37 -7.38 -1.94 -11.61
N GLY A 38 -7.07 -2.48 -10.44
CA GLY A 38 -7.36 -1.84 -9.15
C GLY A 38 -6.21 -0.96 -8.67
N ILE A 39 -6.37 -0.36 -7.49
CA ILE A 39 -5.39 0.53 -6.85
C ILE A 39 -3.98 -0.07 -6.74
N TYR A 40 -3.88 -1.38 -6.47
CA TYR A 40 -2.60 -2.07 -6.39
C TYR A 40 -1.87 -2.04 -7.73
N LEU A 41 -2.56 -2.41 -8.82
CA LEU A 41 -1.96 -2.46 -10.14
C LEU A 41 -1.63 -1.06 -10.66
N ALA A 42 -2.48 -0.06 -10.39
CA ALA A 42 -2.19 1.33 -10.73
C ALA A 42 -0.90 1.83 -10.05
N GLY A 43 -0.79 1.63 -8.74
CA GLY A 43 0.42 1.97 -7.98
C GLY A 43 1.65 1.21 -8.45
N ALA A 44 1.52 -0.11 -8.68
CA ALA A 44 2.64 -0.95 -9.10
C ALA A 44 3.15 -0.59 -10.50
N VAL A 45 2.26 -0.32 -11.46
CA VAL A 45 2.65 0.12 -12.81
C VAL A 45 3.35 1.48 -12.74
N LEU A 46 2.81 2.45 -11.99
CA LEU A 46 3.43 3.78 -11.87
C LEU A 46 4.78 3.73 -11.16
N SER A 47 4.85 3.10 -9.99
CA SER A 47 6.07 3.08 -9.19
C SER A 47 7.10 2.11 -9.72
N LEU A 48 6.73 0.84 -9.90
CA LEU A 48 7.69 -0.21 -10.23
C LEU A 48 7.93 -0.31 -11.74
N GLY A 49 6.97 0.09 -12.56
CA GLY A 49 7.08 0.10 -14.02
C GLY A 49 7.64 1.42 -14.57
N TYR A 50 7.05 2.55 -14.18
CA TYR A 50 7.42 3.87 -14.69
C TYR A 50 8.41 4.66 -13.82
N GLY A 51 8.76 4.18 -12.63
CA GLY A 51 9.63 4.91 -11.70
C GLY A 51 9.02 6.23 -11.21
N LYS A 52 7.67 6.31 -11.14
CA LYS A 52 6.95 7.49 -10.66
C LYS A 52 6.53 7.31 -9.20
N LYS A 53 6.60 8.39 -8.42
CA LYS A 53 6.12 8.42 -7.03
C LYS A 53 4.63 8.03 -6.98
N ALA A 54 4.36 6.80 -6.54
CA ALA A 54 3.01 6.27 -6.33
C ALA A 54 3.05 5.14 -5.28
N PRO A 55 2.10 5.09 -4.34
CA PRO A 55 2.06 4.04 -3.32
C PRO A 55 1.56 2.72 -3.91
N VAL A 56 2.17 1.62 -3.48
CA VAL A 56 1.69 0.27 -3.78
C VAL A 56 1.02 -0.31 -2.54
N LEU A 57 -0.29 -0.57 -2.65
CA LEU A 57 -1.10 -1.06 -1.54
C LEU A 57 -1.70 -2.43 -1.87
N ASP A 58 -1.09 -3.49 -1.36
CA ASP A 58 -1.64 -4.86 -1.39
C ASP A 58 -2.24 -5.25 -0.02
N SER A 59 -2.79 -6.46 0.07
CA SER A 59 -3.36 -6.96 1.33
C SER A 59 -2.33 -7.16 2.45
N ASN A 60 -1.05 -7.38 2.11
CA ASN A 60 0.03 -7.50 3.08
C ASN A 60 0.43 -6.14 3.65
N VAL A 61 0.55 -5.12 2.80
CA VAL A 61 0.82 -3.74 3.18
C VAL A 61 -0.35 -3.19 4.00
N ILE A 62 -1.61 -3.47 3.63
CA ILE A 62 -2.78 -3.10 4.46
C ILE A 62 -2.66 -3.66 5.87
N ARG A 63 -2.35 -4.96 6.01
CA ARG A 63 -2.15 -5.60 7.32
C ARG A 63 -0.98 -5.00 8.08
N LEU A 64 0.15 -4.77 7.40
CA LEU A 64 1.34 -4.16 7.96
C LEU A 64 1.02 -2.77 8.52
N LEU A 65 0.38 -1.90 7.73
CA LEU A 65 -0.01 -0.56 8.14
C LEU A 65 -1.02 -0.58 9.28
N SER A 66 -2.01 -1.48 9.24
CA SER A 66 -2.98 -1.62 10.33
C SER A 66 -2.31 -1.97 11.66
N ARG A 67 -1.36 -2.92 11.65
CA ARG A 67 -0.61 -3.32 12.85
C ARG A 67 0.40 -2.25 13.30
N LEU A 68 1.13 -1.66 12.35
CA LEU A 68 2.12 -0.62 12.61
C LEU A 68 1.47 0.60 13.25
N THR A 69 0.36 1.06 12.68
CA THR A 69 -0.28 2.31 13.11
C THR A 69 -1.34 2.15 14.20
N GLY A 70 -1.87 0.93 14.38
CA GLY A 70 -3.05 0.69 15.23
C GLY A 70 -4.36 1.23 14.65
N ILE A 71 -4.33 1.85 13.47
CA ILE A 71 -5.51 2.39 12.81
C ILE A 71 -6.29 1.22 12.19
N LYS A 72 -7.61 1.20 12.42
CA LYS A 72 -8.56 0.34 11.72
C LYS A 72 -9.35 1.17 10.73
N ALA A 73 -8.86 1.23 9.50
CA ALA A 73 -9.55 1.93 8.43
C ALA A 73 -10.91 1.28 8.12
N LYS A 74 -11.91 2.09 7.75
CA LYS A 74 -13.24 1.59 7.35
C LYS A 74 -13.17 0.92 5.98
N ARG A 75 -12.36 1.46 5.07
CA ARG A 75 -12.11 0.91 3.74
C ARG A 75 -10.62 0.71 3.54
N HIS A 76 -10.23 -0.32 2.80
CA HIS A 76 -8.82 -0.62 2.53
C HIS A 76 -8.12 0.54 1.81
N GLU A 77 -8.84 1.22 0.92
CA GLU A 77 -8.38 2.38 0.16
C GLU A 77 -8.03 3.56 1.05
N ASP A 78 -8.56 3.64 2.28
CA ASP A 78 -8.24 4.74 3.19
C ASP A 78 -6.77 4.70 3.65
N TYR A 79 -6.08 3.54 3.56
CA TYR A 79 -4.63 3.45 3.80
C TYR A 79 -3.80 4.09 2.67
N LEU A 80 -4.35 4.28 1.46
CA LEU A 80 -3.64 4.97 0.38
C LEU A 80 -3.28 6.39 0.80
N LYS A 81 -4.19 7.08 1.50
CA LYS A 81 -3.96 8.45 1.97
C LYS A 81 -2.73 8.52 2.88
N LEU A 82 -2.61 7.56 3.80
CA LEU A 82 -1.43 7.47 4.67
C LEU A 82 -0.16 7.18 3.86
N LEU A 83 -0.21 6.24 2.90
CA LEU A 83 0.97 5.93 2.10
C LEU A 83 1.42 7.07 1.20
N TRP A 84 0.50 7.89 0.68
CA TRP A 84 0.85 9.09 -0.10
C TRP A 84 1.66 10.10 0.71
N GLU A 85 1.42 10.20 2.03
CA GLU A 85 2.25 11.03 2.92
C GLU A 85 3.59 10.40 3.25
N LEU A 86 3.63 9.08 3.37
CA LEU A 86 4.83 8.36 3.83
C LEU A 86 5.82 8.07 2.71
N ILE A 87 5.36 7.95 1.48
CA ILE A 87 6.21 7.57 0.36
C ILE A 87 7.23 8.69 0.07
N PRO A 88 8.54 8.37 0.10
CA PRO A 88 9.59 9.38 -0.10
C PRO A 88 9.59 9.90 -1.54
N ASP A 89 10.16 11.09 -1.77
CA ASP A 89 10.29 11.63 -3.14
C ASP A 89 11.30 10.83 -3.97
N LYS A 90 12.37 10.36 -3.33
CA LYS A 90 13.42 9.52 -3.90
C LYS A 90 13.28 8.09 -3.38
N GLU A 91 13.70 7.11 -4.17
CA GLU A 91 13.71 5.69 -3.76
C GLU A 91 12.32 5.18 -3.36
N HIS A 92 11.26 5.73 -3.96
CA HIS A 92 9.88 5.36 -3.68
C HIS A 92 9.54 3.93 -4.13
N ASP A 93 10.25 3.43 -5.14
CA ASP A 93 10.24 2.03 -5.56
C ASP A 93 10.83 1.11 -4.48
N TYR A 94 12.02 1.42 -3.95
CA TYR A 94 12.62 0.68 -2.83
C TYR A 94 11.75 0.74 -1.58
N PHE A 95 11.12 1.88 -1.30
CA PHE A 95 10.13 1.99 -0.22
C PHE A 95 8.96 1.02 -0.42
N ASN A 96 8.38 0.98 -1.63
CA ASN A 96 7.28 0.06 -1.95
C ASN A 96 7.73 -1.41 -1.87
N TYR A 97 8.89 -1.77 -2.44
CA TYR A 97 9.44 -3.12 -2.30
C TYR A 97 9.65 -3.48 -0.83
N GLY A 98 10.21 -2.57 -0.02
CA GLY A 98 10.42 -2.75 1.40
C GLY A 98 9.11 -3.02 2.16
N LEU A 99 8.03 -2.29 1.85
CA LEU A 99 6.72 -2.54 2.46
C LEU A 99 6.11 -3.88 2.04
N ILE A 100 6.23 -4.25 0.76
CA ILE A 100 5.74 -5.53 0.23
C ILE A 100 6.47 -6.69 0.91
N ASP A 101 7.80 -6.65 0.92
CA ASP A 101 8.64 -7.69 1.50
C ASP A 101 8.46 -7.77 3.01
N LEU A 102 8.43 -6.62 3.71
CA LEU A 102 8.18 -6.61 5.15
C LEU A 102 6.79 -7.16 5.48
N GLY A 103 5.77 -6.80 4.70
CA GLY A 103 4.42 -7.32 4.85
C GLY A 103 4.34 -8.84 4.63
N ALA A 104 4.99 -9.34 3.58
CA ALA A 104 4.94 -10.74 3.18
C ALA A 104 5.81 -11.66 4.05
N LEU A 105 7.06 -11.26 4.32
CA LEU A 105 8.09 -12.12 4.90
C LEU A 105 8.24 -11.97 6.41
N VAL A 106 7.91 -10.81 6.97
CA VAL A 106 8.12 -10.50 8.40
C VAL A 106 6.80 -10.31 9.13
N CYS A 107 5.95 -9.37 8.70
CA CYS A 107 4.64 -9.10 9.27
C CYS A 107 3.57 -10.08 8.74
N HIS A 108 3.92 -11.37 8.70
CA HIS A 108 3.08 -12.42 8.16
C HIS A 108 1.77 -12.56 8.97
N TYR A 109 0.69 -13.01 8.33
CA TYR A 109 -0.64 -13.04 8.95
C TYR A 109 -0.75 -14.07 10.09
N LYS A 110 -0.14 -15.25 9.93
CA LYS A 110 -0.15 -16.34 10.94
C LYS A 110 0.83 -16.13 12.09
N GLN A 111 2.08 -15.84 11.76
CA GLN A 111 3.18 -15.77 12.73
C GLN A 111 4.10 -14.63 12.33
N SER A 112 3.83 -13.46 12.86
CA SER A 112 4.65 -12.27 12.64
C SER A 112 6.01 -12.43 13.35
N ARG A 113 7.09 -12.17 12.63
CA ARG A 113 8.47 -12.24 13.12
C ARG A 113 8.88 -10.92 13.76
N CYS A 114 8.16 -10.49 14.80
CA CYS A 114 8.36 -9.17 15.41
C CYS A 114 9.79 -8.96 15.96
N GLY A 115 10.46 -10.03 16.40
CA GLY A 115 11.85 -9.96 16.89
C GLY A 115 12.85 -9.43 15.85
N SER A 116 12.65 -9.79 14.57
CA SER A 116 13.48 -9.37 13.43
C SER A 116 12.87 -8.21 12.63
N CYS A 117 11.76 -7.64 13.09
CA CYS A 117 11.11 -6.54 12.38
C CYS A 117 11.85 -5.22 12.67
N PRO A 118 12.35 -4.50 11.65
CA PRO A 118 13.04 -3.23 11.84
C PRO A 118 12.11 -2.12 12.36
N LEU A 119 10.79 -2.30 12.24
CA LEU A 119 9.79 -1.33 12.68
C LEU A 119 9.18 -1.67 14.05
N LYS A 120 9.69 -2.69 14.76
CA LYS A 120 9.04 -3.17 16.00
C LYS A 120 8.88 -2.08 17.06
N ASP A 121 9.89 -1.23 17.23
CA ASP A 121 9.89 -0.16 18.24
C ASP A 121 8.94 1.00 17.89
N PHE A 122 8.44 1.03 16.64
CA PHE A 122 7.44 1.98 16.14
C PHE A 122 6.08 1.33 15.89
N CYS A 123 5.93 0.02 16.18
CA CYS A 123 4.73 -0.74 15.87
C CYS A 123 3.76 -0.77 17.04
N VAL A 124 2.60 -0.14 16.86
CA VAL A 124 1.53 -0.06 17.87
C VAL A 124 1.07 -1.44 18.32
N GLN A 125 0.84 -2.38 17.39
CA GLN A 125 0.42 -3.73 17.76
C GLN A 125 1.48 -4.45 18.60
N TYR A 126 2.75 -4.41 18.18
CA TYR A 126 3.83 -5.07 18.92
C TYR A 126 3.99 -4.49 20.32
N LEU A 127 3.96 -3.16 20.45
CA LEU A 127 4.07 -2.49 21.75
C LEU A 127 2.92 -2.85 22.69
N LYS A 128 1.69 -3.01 22.17
CA LYS A 128 0.55 -3.55 22.95
C LYS A 128 0.81 -4.99 23.37
N ASP A 129 1.29 -5.84 22.46
CA ASP A 129 1.55 -7.26 22.73
C ASP A 129 2.60 -7.47 23.84
N ILE A 130 3.58 -6.58 23.97
CA ILE A 130 4.60 -6.61 25.04
C ILE A 130 4.26 -5.75 26.27
N GLY A 131 3.02 -5.25 26.37
CA GLY A 131 2.53 -4.49 27.53
C GLY A 131 3.00 -3.03 27.63
N LYS A 132 3.64 -2.48 26.60
CA LYS A 132 4.05 -1.06 26.54
C LYS A 132 2.92 -0.14 26.04
N ASN A 133 1.76 -0.22 26.70
CA ASN A 133 0.51 0.43 26.25
C ASN A 133 0.61 1.95 26.14
N SER A 134 1.25 2.63 27.10
CA SER A 134 1.39 4.09 27.07
C SER A 134 2.18 4.61 25.85
N ILE A 135 3.21 3.86 25.44
CA ILE A 135 3.99 4.18 24.24
C ILE A 135 3.15 3.89 22.98
N ALA A 136 2.45 2.76 22.96
CA ALA A 136 1.59 2.37 21.85
C ALA A 136 0.48 3.40 21.60
N GLU A 137 -0.19 3.89 22.64
CA GLU A 137 -1.23 4.92 22.56
C GLU A 137 -0.69 6.25 22.05
N ARG A 138 0.52 6.64 22.51
CA ARG A 138 1.20 7.84 22.01
C ARG A 138 1.50 7.74 20.52
N LEU A 139 2.03 6.60 20.05
CA LEU A 139 2.31 6.37 18.64
C LEU A 139 1.03 6.32 17.80
N GLU A 140 -0.01 5.63 18.28
CA GLU A 140 -1.31 5.57 17.59
C GLU A 140 -1.89 6.97 17.37
N ARG A 141 -1.75 7.88 18.35
CA ARG A 141 -2.15 9.28 18.21
C ARG A 141 -1.32 10.01 17.14
N ILE A 142 -0.01 9.81 17.10
CA ILE A 142 0.88 10.40 16.07
C ILE A 142 0.48 9.92 14.67
N TYR A 143 0.22 8.62 14.49
CA TYR A 143 -0.23 8.09 13.20
C TYR A 143 -1.61 8.62 12.78
N LYS A 144 -2.54 8.78 13.72
CA LYS A 144 -3.85 9.40 13.45
C LYS A 144 -3.72 10.85 13.00
N GLU A 145 -2.85 11.62 13.65
CA GLU A 145 -2.52 13.00 13.26
C GLU A 145 -1.97 13.08 11.83
N LEU A 146 -0.99 12.23 11.49
CA LEU A 146 -0.42 12.15 10.14
C LEU A 146 -1.50 11.81 9.10
N THR A 147 -2.34 10.82 9.40
CA THR A 147 -3.44 10.41 8.51
C THR A 147 -4.48 11.52 8.33
N TYR A 148 -4.72 12.36 9.34
CA TYR A 148 -5.64 13.49 9.23
C TYR A 148 -5.07 14.60 8.34
N ARG A 149 -3.77 14.89 8.42
CA ARG A 149 -3.10 15.85 7.53
C ARG A 149 -3.19 15.40 6.07
N ALA A 150 -3.01 14.09 5.82
CA ALA A 150 -3.18 13.48 4.50
C ALA A 150 -4.56 13.72 3.86
N ARG A 151 -5.63 13.81 4.68
CA ARG A 151 -7.00 13.99 4.17
C ARG A 151 -7.26 15.37 3.56
N LYS A 152 -6.38 16.35 3.78
CA LYS A 152 -6.52 17.70 3.20
C LYS A 152 -5.92 17.84 1.80
N LEU A 153 -5.27 16.79 1.28
CA LEU A 153 -4.55 16.81 -0.01
C LEU A 153 -5.31 16.13 -1.17
N PHE A 154 -6.51 15.59 -0.90
CA PHE A 154 -7.42 14.97 -1.86
C PHE A 154 -8.85 15.44 -1.58
#